data_AF-A0A959BIN3-F1
#
_entry.id   AF-A0A959BIN3-F1
#
_cell.length_a   1.000
_cell.length_b   1.000
_cell.length_c   1.000
_cell.angle_alpha   90.00
_cell.angle_beta   90.00
_cell.angle_gamma   90.00
#
_symmetry.space_group_name_H-M   'P 1'
#
loop_
_entity.id
_entity.type
_entity.pdbx_description
1 polymer ?
#
loop_
_entity_poly.entity_id
_entity_poly.type
_entity_poly.pdbx_seq_one_letter_code
_entity_poly.pdbx_strand_id
1 'polypeptide(L)' 'MPKPTKPQVRSGVSPPGSLNPHLQVQRRKQRPAGEYVQGILGGGRVLLSQAITLIESTRPEHQQLAQEIINLCLPHSG' A
#
# COMPACT_ATOMS: atom_id res chain seq x y z
N MET A 1 40.81 14.51 -25.70
CA MET A 1 40.04 14.39 -24.44
C MET A 1 38.56 14.63 -24.75
N PRO A 2 37.69 13.62 -24.71
CA PRO A 2 36.24 13.81 -24.88
C PRO A 2 35.66 14.51 -23.63
N LYS A 3 34.75 15.47 -23.82
CA LYS A 3 34.11 16.25 -22.74
C LYS A 3 33.00 15.44 -22.06
N PRO A 4 32.79 15.54 -20.74
CA PRO A 4 31.69 14.86 -20.06
C PRO A 4 30.35 15.48 -20.48
N THR A 5 29.46 14.68 -21.05
CA THR A 5 28.12 15.09 -21.46
C THR A 5 27.19 15.02 -20.25
N LYS A 6 26.55 16.15 -19.91
CA LYS A 6 25.53 16.19 -18.83
C LYS A 6 24.33 15.30 -19.22
N PRO A 7 23.82 14.44 -18.32
CA PRO A 7 22.58 13.70 -18.58
C PRO A 7 21.43 14.70 -18.80
N GLN A 8 20.84 14.70 -19.99
CA GLN A 8 19.60 15.43 -20.25
C GLN A 8 18.45 14.60 -19.70
N VAL A 9 17.84 15.07 -18.61
CA VAL A 9 16.58 14.52 -18.11
C VAL A 9 15.48 14.90 -19.08
N ARG A 10 14.91 13.91 -19.76
CA ARG A 10 13.70 14.09 -20.56
C ARG A 10 12.50 14.04 -19.62
N SER A 11 11.67 15.07 -19.64
CA SER A 11 10.39 15.10 -18.93
C SER A 11 9.56 13.87 -19.34
N GLY A 12 9.03 13.14 -18.37
CA GLY A 12 8.16 11.99 -18.64
C GLY A 12 6.95 12.41 -19.48
N VAL A 13 6.62 11.60 -20.48
CA VAL A 13 5.36 11.75 -21.23
C VAL A 13 4.18 11.41 -20.34
N SER A 14 3.06 12.13 -20.52
CA SER A 14 1.83 11.83 -19.78
C SER A 14 1.41 10.38 -20.00
N PRO A 15 0.97 9.66 -18.96
CA PRO A 15 0.49 8.30 -19.12
C PRO A 15 -0.64 8.26 -20.15
N PRO A 16 -0.68 7.27 -21.05
CA PRO A 16 -1.84 7.08 -21.91
C PRO A 16 -3.07 6.86 -21.02
N GLY A 17 -4.23 7.39 -21.46
CA GLY A 17 -5.50 7.10 -20.82
C GLY A 17 -5.78 5.59 -20.76
N SER A 18 -6.72 5.17 -19.91
CA SER A 18 -7.14 3.76 -19.84
C SER A 18 -7.47 3.25 -21.24
N LEU A 19 -6.83 2.15 -21.65
CA LEU A 19 -7.05 1.52 -22.96
C LEU A 19 -8.49 1.05 -23.15
N ASN A 20 -9.23 0.86 -22.06
CA ASN A 20 -10.59 0.36 -22.10
C ASN A 20 -11.58 1.37 -21.50
N PRO A 21 -12.39 2.06 -22.33
CA PRO A 21 -13.33 3.10 -21.89
C PRO A 21 -14.51 2.54 -21.07
N HIS A 22 -14.75 1.22 -21.11
CA HIS A 22 -15.82 0.58 -20.34
C HIS A 22 -15.33 -0.08 -19.04
N LEU A 23 -14.04 0.07 -18.70
CA LEU A 23 -13.48 -0.54 -17.50
C LEU A 23 -13.95 0.22 -16.25
N GLN A 24 -14.91 -0.36 -15.52
CA GLN A 24 -15.30 0.13 -14.21
C GLN A 24 -14.33 -0.40 -13.15
N VAL A 25 -13.34 0.42 -12.78
CA VAL A 25 -12.40 0.08 -11.70
C VAL A 25 -13.11 0.25 -10.36
N GLN A 26 -13.64 -0.84 -9.82
CA GLN A 26 -14.15 -0.83 -8.45
C GLN A 26 -12.98 -0.80 -7.47
N ARG A 27 -12.76 0.36 -6.84
CA ARG A 27 -11.83 0.46 -5.72
C ARG A 27 -12.37 -0.40 -4.57
N ARG A 28 -11.63 -1.44 -4.21
CA ARG A 28 -11.93 -2.22 -3.01
C ARG A 28 -11.94 -1.27 -1.81
N LYS A 29 -13.00 -1.33 -1.02
CA LYS A 29 -13.14 -0.55 0.20
C LYS A 29 -12.05 -0.97 1.18
N GLN A 30 -11.48 -0.01 1.91
CA GLN A 30 -10.53 -0.33 2.98
C GLN A 30 -11.26 -1.15 4.05
N ARG A 31 -10.61 -2.24 4.50
CA ARG A 31 -11.12 -3.07 5.59
C ARG A 31 -10.92 -2.36 6.94
N PRO A 32 -11.78 -2.63 7.93
CA PRO A 32 -11.55 -2.18 9.30
C PRO A 32 -10.35 -2.90 9.92
N ALA A 33 -9.70 -2.28 10.91
CA ALA A 33 -8.53 -2.84 11.59
C ALA A 33 -8.79 -4.25 12.15
N GLY A 34 -9.96 -4.47 12.76
CA GLY A 34 -10.32 -5.75 13.36
C GLY A 34 -10.33 -6.94 12.39
N GLU A 35 -10.66 -6.72 11.10
CA GLU A 35 -10.63 -7.80 10.10
C GLU A 35 -9.19 -8.26 9.83
N TYR A 36 -8.22 -7.33 9.80
CA TYR A 36 -6.82 -7.68 9.70
C TYR A 36 -6.36 -8.48 10.93
N VAL A 37 -6.70 -8.01 12.13
CA VAL A 37 -6.28 -8.65 13.38
C VAL A 37 -6.83 -10.07 13.49
N GLN A 38 -8.14 -10.27 13.26
CA GLN A 38 -8.74 -11.60 13.26
C GLN A 38 -8.07 -12.53 12.25
N GLY A 39 -7.80 -12.04 11.03
CA GLY A 39 -7.11 -12.80 10.02
C GLY A 39 -5.67 -13.17 10.39
N ILE A 40 -4.92 -12.23 10.98
CA ILE A 40 -3.55 -12.44 11.41
C ILE A 40 -3.49 -13.49 12.52
N LEU A 41 -4.34 -13.36 13.56
CA LEU A 41 -4.44 -14.32 14.65
C LEU A 41 -4.88 -15.71 14.16
N GLY A 42 -5.69 -15.75 13.09
CA GLY A 42 -6.05 -16.99 12.40
C GLY A 42 -4.96 -17.57 11.48
N GLY A 43 -3.76 -16.99 11.44
CA GLY A 43 -2.64 -17.46 10.59
C GLY A 43 -2.75 -17.05 9.11
N GLY A 44 -3.63 -16.11 8.78
CA GLY A 44 -3.91 -15.65 7.42
C GLY A 44 -2.79 -14.80 6.84
N ARG A 45 -1.87 -15.42 6.10
CA ARG A 45 -0.71 -14.74 5.47
C ARG A 45 -1.08 -13.57 4.57
N VAL A 46 -2.19 -13.67 3.83
CA VAL A 46 -2.64 -12.60 2.92
C VAL A 46 -3.01 -11.33 3.69
N LEU A 47 -3.69 -11.47 4.84
CA LEU A 47 -4.07 -10.33 5.68
C LEU A 47 -2.85 -9.77 6.42
N LEU A 48 -1.93 -10.63 6.85
CA LEU A 48 -0.65 -10.21 7.39
C LEU A 48 0.15 -9.37 6.38
N SER A 49 0.32 -9.84 5.14
CA SER A 49 1.04 -9.10 4.10
C SER A 49 0.39 -7.75 3.81
N GLN A 50 -0.95 -7.68 3.76
CA GLN A 50 -1.65 -6.41 3.56
C GLN A 50 -1.45 -5.44 4.73
N ALA A 51 -1.49 -5.94 5.98
CA ALA A 51 -1.21 -5.12 7.16
C ALA A 51 0.23 -4.57 7.14
N ILE A 52 1.21 -5.38 6.74
CA ILE A 52 2.61 -4.92 6.58
C ILE A 52 2.68 -3.79 5.53
N THR A 53 2.05 -3.96 4.37
CA THR A 53 2.01 -2.90 3.35
C THR A 53 1.36 -1.61 3.85
N LEU A 54 0.33 -1.71 4.71
CA LEU A 54 -0.27 -0.53 5.34
C LEU A 54 0.72 0.17 6.27
N ILE A 55 1.47 -0.59 7.07
CA ILE A 55 2.50 -0.09 7.99
C ILE A 55 3.65 0.58 7.24
N GLU A 56 4.05 0.05 6.08
CA GLU A 56 5.12 0.60 5.25
C GLU A 56 4.68 1.86 4.46
N SER A 57 3.39 2.16 4.42
CA SER A 57 2.87 3.25 3.62
C SER A 57 3.09 4.62 4.25
N THR A 58 3.43 5.61 3.41
CA THR A 58 3.58 7.01 3.83
C THR A 58 2.27 7.81 3.82
N ARG A 59 1.14 7.21 3.42
CA ARG A 59 -0.15 7.89 3.36
C ARG A 59 -0.74 8.03 4.78
N PRO A 60 -1.16 9.23 5.22
CA PRO A 60 -1.70 9.44 6.58
C PRO A 60 -2.88 8.54 6.93
N GLU A 61 -3.79 8.29 5.98
CA GLU A 61 -4.92 7.38 6.14
C GLU A 61 -4.48 5.95 6.49
N HIS A 62 -3.42 5.46 5.85
CA HIS A 62 -2.90 4.12 6.12
C HIS A 62 -2.18 4.07 7.47
N GLN A 63 -1.48 5.13 7.85
CA GLN A 63 -0.77 5.20 9.13
C GLN A 63 -1.73 5.14 10.32
N GLN A 64 -2.88 5.83 10.23
CA GLN A 64 -3.92 5.76 11.27
C GLN A 64 -4.45 4.33 11.44
N LEU A 65 -4.79 3.67 10.32
CA LEU A 65 -5.27 2.29 10.32
C LEU A 65 -4.19 1.31 10.82
N ALA A 66 -2.93 1.51 10.41
CA ALA A 66 -1.80 0.69 10.83
C ALA A 66 -1.56 0.77 12.34
N GLN A 67 -1.65 1.97 12.92
CA GLN A 67 -1.50 2.15 14.36
C GLN A 67 -2.58 1.39 15.14
N GLU A 68 -3.82 1.41 14.66
CA GLU A 68 -4.92 0.65 15.25
C GLU A 68 -4.67 -0.85 15.19
N ILE A 69 -4.25 -1.37 14.02
CA ILE A 69 -3.89 -2.79 13.85
C ILE A 69 -2.78 -3.19 14.83
N ILE A 70 -1.70 -2.40 14.92
CA ILE A 70 -0.57 -2.67 15.82
C ILE A 70 -1.08 -2.76 17.27
N ASN A 71 -1.82 -1.74 17.73
CA ASN A 71 -2.33 -1.69 19.11
C ASN A 71 -3.19 -2.90 19.46
N LEU A 72 -4.02 -3.36 18.52
CA LEU A 72 -4.85 -4.56 18.71
C LEU A 72 -4.05 -5.86 18.69
N CYS A 73 -2.90 -5.91 18.00
CA CYS A 73 -2.02 -7.07 17.98
C CYS A 73 -1.10 -7.17 19.21
N LEU A 74 -0.81 -6.06 19.91
CA LEU A 74 0.13 -6.04 21.04
C LEU A 74 -0.21 -7.06 22.16
N PRO A 75 -1.46 -7.24 22.61
CA PRO A 75 -1.80 -8.21 23.66
C PRO A 75 -1.54 -9.67 23.27
N HIS A 76 -1.41 -9.97 21.98
CA HIS A 76 -1.18 -11.31 21.44
C HIS A 76 0.28 -11.58 21.12
N SER A 77 1.15 -10.58 21.32
CA SER A 77 2.57 -10.65 21.04
C SER A 77 3.33 -10.76 22.36
N GLY A 78 3.84 -11.95 22.66
CA GLY A 78 4.56 -12.26 23.89
C GLY A 78 5.49 -13.45 23.69
#